data_AF-A0A7X8FIC0-F1
#
_entry.id   AF-A0A7X8FIC0-F1
#
_cell.length_a   1.000
_cell.length_b   1.000
_cell.length_c   1.000
_cell.angle_alpha   90.00
_cell.angle_beta   90.00
_cell.angle_gamma   90.00
#
_symmetry.space_group_name_H-M   'P 1'
#
loop_
_entity.id
_entity.type
_entity.pdbx_description
1 polymer ?
#
loop_
_entity_poly.entity_id
_entity_poly.type
_entity_poly.pdbx_seq_one_letter_code
_entity_poly.pdbx_strand_id
1 'polypeptide(L)'
;MFILYPDPYSLPTYCIGPFQTKDISLNQLLPDSDRIDSYFHERFGDFRFTYTYNGREAIHLALKHYKLSKNDVVTILTTSGNFYISSCVTNEIEKFCKWSREILPETKVLFVNHEFGYPYPELRKLKLLNLPVIEDCAGSFFSEDNEKTIGRTGDFVIYSFPKMFPLQVGGLLVSASHINHNYSGQIQAGMLRYIKNVLSEYIGRKDQIISKRIKNYTELRGRFEESGLSERFKLEKGIVPGVFMFRTGNHNINLPELKKHFWAHGIQSSVFYGEDAFFIPVHQALTEFDLDYFYEVMKVFIQKAE
;
A
#
# COMPACT_ATOMS: atom_id res chain seq x y z
N MET A 1 -15.27 -21.74 -17.07
CA MET A 1 -14.51 -21.60 -18.32
C MET A 1 -14.04 -20.15 -18.40
N PHE A 2 -12.74 -19.92 -18.58
CA PHE A 2 -12.17 -18.58 -18.74
C PHE A 2 -11.66 -18.40 -20.17
N ILE A 3 -11.86 -17.23 -20.74
CA ILE A 3 -11.25 -16.86 -22.03
C ILE A 3 -9.93 -16.16 -21.72
N LEU A 4 -8.82 -16.89 -21.87
CA LEU A 4 -7.48 -16.36 -21.54
C LEU A 4 -6.87 -15.52 -22.67
N TYR A 5 -7.27 -15.78 -23.91
CA TYR A 5 -6.80 -15.06 -25.10
C TYR A 5 -7.97 -14.40 -25.85
N PRO A 6 -8.70 -13.45 -25.21
CA PRO A 6 -9.73 -12.71 -25.89
C PRO A 6 -9.10 -11.70 -26.87
N ASP A 7 -9.95 -11.02 -27.64
CA ASP A 7 -9.53 -9.81 -28.33
C ASP A 7 -8.93 -8.79 -27.31
N PRO A 8 -7.80 -8.13 -27.62
CA PRO A 8 -7.12 -7.22 -26.68
C PRO A 8 -7.99 -6.07 -26.14
N TYR A 9 -9.04 -5.66 -26.87
CA TYR A 9 -9.97 -4.61 -26.44
C TYR A 9 -11.04 -5.11 -25.46
N SER A 10 -11.10 -6.41 -25.21
CA SER A 10 -12.06 -7.07 -24.32
C SER A 10 -11.41 -7.63 -23.05
N LEU A 11 -10.20 -7.19 -22.72
CA LEU A 11 -9.51 -7.63 -21.51
C LEU A 11 -10.20 -7.12 -20.24
N PRO A 12 -10.24 -7.93 -19.17
CA PRO A 12 -10.62 -7.44 -17.85
C PRO A 12 -9.59 -6.41 -17.36
N THR A 13 -9.90 -5.71 -16.27
CA THR A 13 -8.95 -4.77 -15.64
C THR A 13 -8.93 -5.00 -14.13
N TYR A 14 -7.85 -5.61 -13.65
CA TYR A 14 -7.58 -5.84 -12.24
C TYR A 14 -6.42 -4.96 -11.79
N CYS A 15 -6.72 -3.94 -10.99
CA CYS A 15 -5.73 -3.05 -10.41
C CYS A 15 -5.26 -3.58 -9.05
N ILE A 16 -4.09 -3.15 -8.57
CA ILE A 16 -3.62 -3.44 -7.21
C ILE A 16 -4.57 -2.82 -6.16
N GLY A 17 -5.05 -1.60 -6.42
CA GLY A 17 -6.07 -0.95 -5.60
C GLY A 17 -7.49 -1.41 -5.98
N PRO A 18 -8.46 -1.30 -5.07
CA PRO A 18 -9.80 -1.85 -5.25
C PRO A 18 -10.73 -1.02 -6.15
N PHE A 19 -10.26 0.12 -6.68
CA PHE A 19 -11.06 1.00 -7.53
C PHE A 19 -11.38 0.33 -8.88
N GLN A 20 -12.64 0.39 -9.28
CA GLN A 20 -13.18 -0.14 -10.53
C GLN A 20 -13.93 0.97 -11.28
N THR A 21 -14.12 0.81 -12.59
CA THR A 21 -14.83 1.80 -13.43
C THR A 21 -16.23 2.15 -12.90
N LYS A 22 -16.96 1.18 -12.35
CA LYS A 22 -18.29 1.41 -11.74
C LYS A 22 -18.25 2.37 -10.55
N ASP A 23 -17.11 2.49 -9.86
CA ASP A 23 -16.99 3.34 -8.69
C ASP A 23 -17.01 4.83 -9.07
N ILE A 24 -16.74 5.17 -10.34
CA ILE A 24 -16.94 6.54 -10.86
C ILE A 24 -18.38 6.99 -10.64
N SER A 25 -19.37 6.15 -10.98
CA SER A 25 -20.78 6.52 -10.83
C SER A 25 -21.25 6.32 -9.39
N LEU A 26 -20.90 5.20 -8.75
CA LEU A 26 -21.34 4.90 -7.39
C LEU A 26 -20.88 5.96 -6.39
N ASN A 27 -19.62 6.40 -6.48
CA ASN A 27 -19.06 7.37 -5.54
C ASN A 27 -19.68 8.77 -5.69
N GLN A 28 -20.20 9.13 -6.87
CA GLN A 28 -20.86 10.42 -7.11
C GLN A 28 -22.26 10.50 -6.48
N LEU A 29 -22.87 9.35 -6.19
CA LEU A 29 -24.20 9.26 -5.59
C LEU A 29 -24.14 9.21 -4.06
N LEU A 30 -22.95 9.18 -3.47
CA LEU A 30 -22.79 9.12 -2.02
C LEU A 30 -23.18 10.45 -1.36
N PRO A 31 -23.97 10.43 -0.28
CA PRO A 31 -24.36 11.64 0.43
C PRO A 31 -23.17 12.29 1.12
N ASP A 32 -23.31 13.58 1.39
CA ASP A 32 -22.35 14.32 2.20
C ASP A 32 -22.20 13.69 3.59
N SER A 33 -20.97 13.33 3.93
CA SER A 33 -20.67 12.70 5.22
C SER A 33 -19.27 13.04 5.72
N ASP A 34 -19.19 13.24 7.03
CA ASP A 34 -17.95 13.53 7.77
C ASP A 34 -17.59 12.41 8.76
N ARG A 35 -18.22 11.23 8.65
CA ARG A 35 -17.97 10.08 9.53
C ARG A 35 -16.49 9.69 9.57
N ILE A 36 -15.79 9.85 8.45
CA ILE A 36 -14.36 9.58 8.38
C ILE A 36 -13.53 10.47 9.30
N ASP A 37 -13.91 11.73 9.49
CA ASP A 37 -13.17 12.65 10.38
C ASP A 37 -13.33 12.19 11.83
N SER A 38 -14.54 11.81 12.24
CA SER A 38 -14.78 11.20 13.56
C SER A 38 -13.94 9.94 13.76
N TYR A 39 -13.86 9.08 12.75
CA TYR A 39 -13.00 7.90 12.78
C TYR A 39 -11.52 8.26 12.90
N PHE A 40 -11.04 9.29 12.22
CA PHE A 40 -9.67 9.75 12.32
C PHE A 40 -9.35 10.34 13.69
N HIS A 41 -10.25 11.13 14.27
CA HIS A 41 -10.11 11.62 15.64
C HIS A 41 -10.03 10.46 16.66
N GLU A 42 -10.89 9.45 16.54
CA GLU A 42 -10.83 8.26 17.40
C GLU A 42 -9.53 7.48 17.20
N ARG A 43 -9.12 7.28 15.95
CA ARG A 43 -7.96 6.46 15.60
C ARG A 43 -6.63 7.08 16.03
N PHE A 44 -6.48 8.38 15.80
CA PHE A 44 -5.22 9.10 15.96
C PHE A 44 -5.13 9.86 17.29
N GLY A 45 -6.23 10.00 18.02
CA GLY A 45 -6.27 10.69 19.31
C GLY A 45 -5.81 12.15 19.18
N ASP A 46 -4.76 12.51 19.92
CA ASP A 46 -4.22 13.88 19.97
C ASP A 46 -3.38 14.26 18.74
N PHE A 47 -3.10 13.32 17.84
CA PHE A 47 -2.40 13.61 16.60
C PHE A 47 -3.29 14.45 15.68
N ARG A 48 -2.66 15.38 14.95
CA ARG A 48 -3.36 16.20 13.95
C ARG A 48 -3.28 15.52 12.59
N PHE A 49 -4.36 15.54 11.81
CA PHE A 49 -4.36 15.03 10.45
C PHE A 49 -4.67 16.11 9.42
N THR A 50 -4.12 15.95 8.21
CA THR A 50 -4.28 16.86 7.07
C THR A 50 -4.51 16.03 5.82
N TYR A 51 -5.65 16.27 5.16
CA TYR A 51 -5.93 15.68 3.86
C TYR A 51 -4.96 16.23 2.81
N THR A 52 -4.48 15.34 1.95
CA THR A 52 -3.59 15.65 0.83
C THR A 52 -4.17 15.07 -0.45
N TYR A 53 -3.73 15.59 -1.60
CA TYR A 53 -4.13 15.11 -2.92
C TYR A 53 -3.69 13.65 -3.15
N ASN A 54 -2.53 13.24 -2.63
CA ASN A 54 -2.09 11.85 -2.61
C ASN A 54 -0.97 11.63 -1.57
N GLY A 55 -0.58 10.37 -1.34
CA GLY A 55 0.48 10.06 -0.37
C GLY A 55 1.85 10.70 -0.66
N ARG A 56 2.19 11.03 -1.92
CA ARG A 56 3.46 11.72 -2.24
C ARG A 56 3.45 13.15 -1.72
N GLU A 57 2.31 13.82 -1.77
CA GLU A 57 2.19 15.15 -1.16
C GLU A 57 2.34 15.07 0.36
N ALA A 58 1.77 14.05 1.01
CA ALA A 58 1.99 13.84 2.44
C ALA A 58 3.47 13.60 2.78
N ILE A 59 4.19 12.79 1.98
CA ILE A 59 5.65 12.62 2.09
C ILE A 59 6.36 13.98 1.96
N HIS A 60 6.01 14.75 0.93
CA HIS A 60 6.61 16.05 0.66
C HIS A 60 6.45 17.00 1.85
N LEU A 61 5.23 17.11 2.42
CA LEU A 61 4.96 17.98 3.56
C LEU A 61 5.73 17.56 4.82
N ALA A 62 5.81 16.25 5.09
CA ALA A 62 6.60 15.71 6.20
C ALA A 62 8.10 16.03 6.04
N LEU A 63 8.68 15.76 4.86
CA LEU A 63 10.10 16.03 4.60
C LEU A 63 10.43 17.53 4.64
N LYS A 64 9.53 18.38 4.12
CA LYS A 64 9.66 19.83 4.16
C LYS A 64 9.77 20.38 5.59
N HIS A 65 9.10 19.74 6.56
CA HIS A 65 9.16 20.13 7.96
C HIS A 65 10.59 20.15 8.51
N TYR A 66 11.38 19.14 8.16
CA TYR A 66 12.72 18.93 8.73
C TYR A 66 13.80 19.85 8.16
N LYS A 67 13.49 20.66 7.13
CA LYS A 67 14.42 21.65 6.54
C LYS A 67 15.79 21.04 6.19
N LEU A 68 15.77 19.84 5.62
CA LEU A 68 16.96 19.07 5.25
C LEU A 68 17.83 19.81 4.22
N SER A 69 19.13 19.62 4.33
CA SER A 69 20.13 20.05 3.35
C SER A 69 20.40 18.95 2.32
N LYS A 70 21.02 19.30 1.19
CA LYS A 70 21.33 18.34 0.11
C LYS A 70 22.31 17.23 0.50
N ASN A 71 23.09 17.44 1.56
CA ASN A 71 24.08 16.48 2.05
C ASN A 71 23.52 15.57 3.17
N ASP A 72 22.35 15.91 3.73
CA ASP A 72 21.69 15.04 4.70
C ASP A 72 21.18 13.76 4.03
N VAL A 73 20.91 12.75 4.87
CA VAL A 73 20.38 11.46 4.43
C VAL A 73 19.06 11.18 5.13
N VAL A 74 18.06 10.77 4.34
CA VAL A 74 16.89 10.05 4.85
C VAL A 74 17.16 8.57 4.70
N THR A 75 17.20 7.83 5.81
CA THR A 75 17.38 6.37 5.76
C THR A 75 16.03 5.70 5.60
N ILE A 76 15.87 4.89 4.54
CA ILE A 76 14.66 4.14 4.25
C ILE A 76 14.79 2.73 4.81
N LEU A 77 13.89 2.38 5.72
CA LEU A 77 13.77 1.05 6.30
C LEU A 77 12.48 0.41 5.80
N THR A 78 12.50 -0.86 5.44
CA THR A 78 11.33 -1.61 4.97
C THR A 78 11.12 -2.86 5.80
N THR A 79 9.89 -3.36 5.82
CA THR A 79 9.51 -4.57 6.57
C THR A 79 10.38 -5.78 6.27
N SER A 80 10.69 -6.01 4.99
CA SER A 80 11.48 -7.16 4.54
C SER A 80 13.00 -6.92 4.56
N GLY A 81 13.44 -5.67 4.66
CA GLY A 81 14.83 -5.29 4.40
C GLY A 81 15.25 -5.39 2.92
N ASN A 82 14.37 -5.80 2.01
CA ASN A 82 14.65 -5.87 0.58
C ASN A 82 14.97 -4.47 0.01
N PHE A 83 15.68 -4.39 -1.11
CA PHE A 83 16.01 -3.13 -1.77
C PHE A 83 14.82 -2.49 -2.48
N TYR A 84 13.78 -3.27 -2.81
CA TYR A 84 12.63 -2.76 -3.54
C TYR A 84 11.94 -1.62 -2.78
N ILE A 85 11.90 -0.45 -3.39
CA ILE A 85 11.15 0.71 -2.90
C ILE A 85 10.55 1.45 -4.09
N SER A 86 9.35 1.98 -3.92
CA SER A 86 8.68 2.73 -4.99
C SER A 86 9.43 4.03 -5.29
N SER A 87 9.58 4.35 -6.58
CA SER A 87 10.08 5.64 -7.02
C SER A 87 9.22 6.82 -6.53
N CYS A 88 7.94 6.59 -6.21
CA CYS A 88 7.09 7.59 -5.57
C CYS A 88 7.65 8.06 -4.21
N VAL A 89 8.45 7.23 -3.52
CA VAL A 89 9.10 7.58 -2.25
C VAL A 89 10.45 8.22 -2.52
N THR A 90 11.32 7.55 -3.27
CA THR A 90 12.70 8.04 -3.51
C THR A 90 12.70 9.38 -4.24
N ASN A 91 11.86 9.56 -5.26
CA ASN A 91 11.77 10.82 -6.00
C ASN A 91 11.28 11.98 -5.12
N GLU A 92 10.46 11.73 -4.08
CA GLU A 92 10.07 12.79 -3.14
C GLU A 92 11.23 13.14 -2.19
N ILE A 93 11.97 12.14 -1.71
CA ILE A 93 13.14 12.37 -0.85
C ILE A 93 14.25 13.15 -1.59
N GLU A 94 14.53 12.78 -2.85
CA GLU A 94 15.57 13.37 -3.70
C GLU A 94 15.34 14.87 -3.99
N LYS A 95 14.10 15.35 -3.87
CA LYS A 95 13.81 16.79 -3.94
C LYS A 95 14.48 17.56 -2.80
N PHE A 96 14.69 16.94 -1.65
CA PHE A 96 15.27 17.55 -0.45
C PHE A 96 16.74 17.17 -0.25
N CYS A 97 17.05 15.87 -0.26
CA CYS A 97 18.36 15.36 0.16
C CYS A 97 18.66 13.97 -0.42
N LYS A 98 19.72 13.30 0.05
CA LYS A 98 20.05 11.92 -0.35
C LYS A 98 19.22 10.92 0.44
N TRP A 99 19.21 9.66 0.00
CA TRP A 99 18.67 8.56 0.78
C TRP A 99 19.63 7.38 0.86
N SER A 100 19.46 6.57 1.89
CA SER A 100 20.23 5.35 2.12
C SER A 100 19.33 4.22 2.60
N ARG A 101 19.77 2.97 2.42
CA ARG A 101 19.16 1.79 3.05
C ARG A 101 19.78 1.45 4.40
N GLU A 102 20.84 2.17 4.76
CA GLU A 102 21.59 2.02 6.00
C GLU A 102 21.55 3.33 6.78
N ILE A 103 21.68 3.22 8.10
CA ILE A 103 21.79 4.39 8.99
C ILE A 103 23.24 4.85 8.94
N LEU A 104 23.45 6.10 8.54
CA LEU A 104 24.75 6.73 8.36
C LEU A 104 24.92 7.90 9.35
N PRO A 105 26.15 8.40 9.57
CA PRO A 105 26.37 9.62 10.35
C PRO A 105 25.58 10.84 9.84
N GLU A 106 25.30 10.89 8.54
CA GLU A 106 24.52 11.94 7.87
C GLU A 106 23.01 11.73 7.98
N THR A 107 22.54 10.61 8.54
CA THR A 107 21.11 10.32 8.68
C THR A 107 20.45 11.34 9.61
N LYS A 108 19.44 12.03 9.08
CA LYS A 108 18.63 13.02 9.83
C LYS A 108 17.19 12.59 10.06
N VAL A 109 16.67 11.68 9.25
CA VAL A 109 15.28 11.21 9.34
C VAL A 109 15.26 9.72 8.95
N LEU A 110 14.48 8.95 9.69
CA LEU A 110 14.14 7.57 9.34
C LEU A 110 12.80 7.55 8.61
N PHE A 111 12.77 6.97 7.41
CA PHE A 111 11.56 6.73 6.65
C PHE A 111 11.24 5.24 6.71
N VAL A 112 10.20 4.87 7.45
CA VAL A 112 9.83 3.48 7.71
C VAL A 112 8.66 3.10 6.81
N ASN A 113 8.90 2.27 5.81
CA ASN A 113 7.86 1.79 4.91
C ASN A 113 7.28 0.45 5.40
N HIS A 114 5.98 0.47 5.71
CA HIS A 114 5.21 -0.72 6.03
C HIS A 114 4.75 -1.38 4.74
N GLU A 115 5.59 -2.28 4.21
CA GLU A 115 5.47 -2.84 2.87
C GLU A 115 4.16 -3.60 2.69
N PHE A 116 3.35 -3.19 1.71
CA PHE A 116 2.17 -3.95 1.24
C PHE A 116 1.17 -4.38 2.33
N GLY A 117 1.08 -3.65 3.44
CA GLY A 117 0.20 -4.00 4.56
C GLY A 117 0.93 -4.65 5.73
N TYR A 118 2.22 -4.94 5.62
CA TYR A 118 3.00 -5.61 6.67
C TYR A 118 3.78 -4.57 7.49
N PRO A 119 3.54 -4.43 8.80
CA PRO A 119 4.27 -3.53 9.69
C PRO A 119 5.77 -3.84 9.75
N TYR A 120 6.56 -2.81 10.07
CA TYR A 120 7.99 -2.97 10.28
C TYR A 120 8.21 -3.52 11.70
N PRO A 121 8.94 -4.64 11.88
CA PRO A 121 8.96 -5.37 13.16
C PRO A 121 9.72 -4.66 14.29
N GLU A 122 10.65 -3.75 13.98
CA GLU A 122 11.54 -3.16 15.00
C GLU A 122 11.24 -1.69 15.31
N LEU A 123 10.01 -1.25 15.09
CA LEU A 123 9.64 0.17 15.16
C LEU A 123 9.97 0.83 16.51
N ARG A 124 9.82 0.09 17.63
CA ARG A 124 10.21 0.57 18.97
C ARG A 124 11.71 0.81 19.12
N LYS A 125 12.56 -0.03 18.52
CA LYS A 125 14.02 0.13 18.61
C LYS A 125 14.47 1.41 17.92
N LEU A 126 13.77 1.82 16.85
CA LEU A 126 14.08 3.07 16.14
C LEU A 126 13.89 4.30 17.02
N LYS A 127 12.93 4.29 17.96
CA LYS A 127 12.75 5.40 18.91
C LYS A 127 13.98 5.62 19.81
N LEU A 128 14.76 4.57 20.08
CA LEU A 128 15.96 4.67 20.91
C LEU A 128 17.10 5.42 20.21
N LEU A 129 17.01 5.61 18.90
CA LEU A 129 18.03 6.32 18.11
C LEU A 129 17.91 7.84 18.19
N ASN A 130 16.85 8.36 18.82
CA ASN A 130 16.60 9.80 18.93
C ASN A 130 16.59 10.54 17.57
N LEU A 131 16.24 9.82 16.51
CA LEU A 131 16.05 10.35 15.17
C LEU A 131 14.56 10.51 14.88
N PRO A 132 14.15 11.57 14.16
CA PRO A 132 12.79 11.70 13.68
C PRO A 132 12.36 10.53 12.79
N VAL A 133 11.10 10.14 12.90
CA VAL A 133 10.53 8.99 12.17
C VAL A 133 9.32 9.44 11.35
N ILE A 134 9.37 9.12 10.06
CA ILE A 134 8.23 9.18 9.15
C ILE A 134 7.77 7.74 8.87
N GLU A 135 6.55 7.40 9.27
CA GLU A 135 5.92 6.11 8.94
C GLU A 135 5.15 6.22 7.61
N ASP A 136 5.50 5.40 6.62
CA ASP A 136 4.72 5.21 5.40
C ASP A 136 3.76 4.03 5.57
N CYS A 137 2.53 4.37 5.98
CA CYS A 137 1.40 3.47 6.13
C CYS A 137 0.51 3.42 4.87
N ALA A 138 1.01 3.83 3.70
CA ALA A 138 0.17 3.92 2.50
C ALA A 138 -0.49 2.58 2.14
N GLY A 139 0.21 1.45 2.33
CA GLY A 139 -0.33 0.10 2.11
C GLY A 139 -1.01 -0.54 3.33
N SER A 140 -0.95 0.11 4.50
CA SER A 140 -1.19 -0.51 5.81
C SER A 140 -2.32 0.16 6.58
N PHE A 141 -3.30 0.74 5.86
CA PHE A 141 -4.36 1.53 6.47
C PHE A 141 -5.14 0.76 7.54
N PHE A 142 -5.40 -0.54 7.39
CA PHE A 142 -6.10 -1.33 8.41
C PHE A 142 -5.21 -2.32 9.14
N SER A 143 -3.91 -2.33 8.86
CA SER A 143 -3.00 -3.26 9.52
C SER A 143 -2.66 -2.78 10.92
N GLU A 144 -2.52 -3.73 11.83
CA GLU A 144 -1.96 -3.55 13.17
C GLU A 144 -0.81 -4.54 13.36
N ASP A 145 0.24 -4.09 14.04
CA ASP A 145 1.23 -4.95 14.66
C ASP A 145 0.71 -5.46 16.02
N ASN A 146 1.33 -6.51 16.56
CA ASN A 146 0.92 -7.11 17.85
C ASN A 146 0.85 -6.09 19.00
N GLU A 147 1.69 -5.05 18.92
CA GLU A 147 1.82 -4.01 19.93
C GLU A 147 0.99 -2.75 19.62
N LYS A 148 0.26 -2.73 18.49
CA LYS A 148 -0.57 -1.63 18.01
C LYS A 148 0.17 -0.28 17.88
N THR A 149 1.46 -0.33 17.57
CA THR A 149 2.33 0.84 17.43
C THR A 149 2.33 1.47 16.05
N ILE A 150 1.95 0.71 15.00
CA ILE A 150 1.92 1.22 13.62
C ILE A 150 0.95 2.41 13.47
N GLY A 151 1.44 3.45 12.81
CA GLY A 151 0.71 4.68 12.54
C GLY A 151 0.43 5.53 13.79
N ARG A 152 1.18 5.30 14.86
CA ARG A 152 1.07 6.01 16.16
C ARG A 152 2.43 6.34 16.77
N THR A 153 3.52 6.04 16.07
CA THR A 153 4.86 6.04 16.64
C THR A 153 5.70 7.20 16.13
N GLY A 154 5.69 7.43 14.82
CA GLY A 154 6.49 8.45 14.18
C GLY A 154 5.96 9.86 14.42
N ASP A 155 6.81 10.82 14.13
CA ASP A 155 6.45 12.24 14.12
C ASP A 155 5.44 12.52 13.01
N PHE A 156 5.57 11.81 11.89
CA PHE A 156 4.63 11.82 10.78
C PHE A 156 4.21 10.42 10.38
N VAL A 157 2.95 10.28 9.98
CA VAL A 157 2.40 9.07 9.39
C VAL A 157 1.70 9.41 8.08
N ILE A 158 1.99 8.66 7.03
CA ILE A 158 1.46 8.89 5.69
C ILE A 158 0.49 7.79 5.31
N TYR A 159 -0.65 8.18 4.75
CA TYR A 159 -1.61 7.26 4.13
C TYR A 159 -1.89 7.64 2.67
N SER A 160 -2.25 6.65 1.87
CA SER A 160 -2.72 6.80 0.49
C SER A 160 -4.03 6.05 0.34
N PHE A 161 -5.14 6.78 0.26
CA PHE A 161 -6.47 6.16 0.28
C PHE A 161 -6.74 5.21 -0.91
N PRO A 162 -6.28 5.49 -2.14
CA PRO A 162 -6.50 4.59 -3.29
C PRO A 162 -5.97 3.16 -3.13
N LYS A 163 -5.06 2.91 -2.17
CA LYS A 163 -4.52 1.57 -1.91
C LYS A 163 -5.51 0.68 -1.14
N MET A 164 -6.39 1.28 -0.34
CA MET A 164 -7.33 0.55 0.53
C MET A 164 -8.79 0.76 0.13
N PHE A 165 -9.13 1.94 -0.37
CA PHE A 165 -10.50 2.37 -0.67
C PHE A 165 -10.68 2.56 -2.18
N PRO A 166 -11.90 2.37 -2.71
CA PRO A 166 -12.16 2.46 -4.14
C PRO A 166 -12.35 3.92 -4.57
N LEU A 167 -11.25 4.67 -4.56
CA LEU A 167 -11.15 6.02 -5.14
C LEU A 167 -9.78 6.23 -5.76
N GLN A 168 -9.66 7.19 -6.67
CA GLN A 168 -8.46 7.43 -7.46
C GLN A 168 -7.51 8.48 -6.86
N VAL A 169 -7.97 9.19 -5.83
CA VAL A 169 -7.30 10.36 -5.26
C VAL A 169 -7.33 10.31 -3.74
N GLY A 170 -6.37 11.00 -3.11
CA GLY A 170 -6.38 11.27 -1.69
C GLY A 170 -5.23 10.61 -0.93
N GLY A 171 -4.72 11.35 0.03
CA GLY A 171 -3.82 10.87 1.06
C GLY A 171 -4.09 11.58 2.39
N LEU A 172 -3.33 11.18 3.40
CA LEU A 172 -3.38 11.78 4.72
C LEU A 172 -1.96 11.96 5.23
N LEU A 173 -1.66 13.15 5.73
CA LEU A 173 -0.54 13.37 6.63
C LEU A 173 -1.09 13.42 8.05
N VAL A 174 -0.63 12.53 8.91
CA VAL A 174 -0.86 12.60 10.36
C VAL A 174 0.43 13.08 11.01
N SER A 175 0.33 13.95 11.99
CA SER A 175 1.46 14.56 12.68
C SER A 175 1.29 14.45 14.19
N ALA A 176 2.39 14.12 14.87
CA ALA A 176 2.41 14.01 16.32
C ALA A 176 2.05 15.35 17.00
N SER A 177 1.40 15.27 18.16
CA SER A 177 0.83 16.44 18.86
C SER A 177 1.86 17.51 19.23
N HIS A 178 3.13 17.12 19.42
CA HIS A 178 4.23 18.04 19.73
C HIS A 178 4.67 18.88 18.51
N ILE A 179 4.27 18.51 17.30
CA ILE A 179 4.53 19.29 16.07
C ILE A 179 3.51 20.42 15.99
N ASN A 180 3.89 21.60 16.48
CA ASN A 180 3.03 22.77 16.45
C ASN A 180 3.05 23.49 15.09
N HIS A 181 2.65 22.78 14.04
CA HIS A 181 2.53 23.32 12.68
C HIS A 181 1.20 22.90 12.05
N ASN A 182 0.56 23.82 11.33
CA ASN A 182 -0.66 23.53 10.57
C ASN A 182 -0.29 23.33 9.11
N TYR A 183 -0.45 22.10 8.63
CA TYR A 183 -0.26 21.78 7.23
C TYR A 183 -1.54 22.05 6.44
N SER A 184 -1.38 22.30 5.15
CA SER A 184 -2.47 22.37 4.20
C SER A 184 -2.06 21.57 2.96
N GLY A 185 -2.89 20.60 2.60
CA GLY A 185 -2.76 19.88 1.34
C GLY A 185 -3.38 20.66 0.19
N GLN A 186 -2.88 20.42 -1.01
CA GLN A 186 -3.33 20.99 -2.28
C GLN A 186 -4.58 20.25 -2.76
N ILE A 187 -5.68 20.41 -2.02
CA ILE A 187 -6.96 19.80 -2.35
C ILE A 187 -8.07 20.84 -2.44
N GLN A 188 -8.81 20.80 -3.55
CA GLN A 188 -9.96 21.68 -3.75
C GLN A 188 -11.15 21.20 -2.92
N ALA A 189 -12.02 22.13 -2.48
CA ALA A 189 -13.12 21.83 -1.58
C ALA A 189 -14.06 20.72 -2.09
N GLY A 190 -14.43 20.74 -3.38
CA GLY A 190 -15.29 19.70 -3.98
C GLY A 190 -14.62 18.32 -4.01
N MET A 191 -13.31 18.27 -4.24
CA MET A 191 -12.54 17.02 -4.21
C MET A 191 -12.39 16.49 -2.78
N LEU A 192 -12.16 17.38 -1.80
CA LEU A 192 -12.14 17.00 -0.39
C LEU A 192 -13.50 16.42 0.03
N ARG A 193 -14.61 17.06 -0.36
CA ARG A 193 -15.96 16.54 -0.10
C ARG A 193 -16.14 15.15 -0.72
N TYR A 194 -15.77 14.96 -1.99
CA TYR A 194 -15.80 13.65 -2.65
C TYR A 194 -15.02 12.59 -1.87
N ILE A 195 -13.77 12.88 -1.48
CA ILE A 195 -12.95 11.96 -0.67
C ILE A 195 -13.66 11.60 0.62
N LYS A 196 -14.18 12.60 1.35
CA LYS A 196 -14.83 12.38 2.65
C LYS A 196 -16.09 11.53 2.53
N ASN A 197 -16.89 11.73 1.49
CA ASN A 197 -18.11 10.95 1.25
C ASN A 197 -17.75 9.47 0.98
N VAL A 198 -16.77 9.22 0.09
CA VAL A 198 -16.30 7.86 -0.19
C VAL A 198 -15.73 7.21 1.06
N LEU A 199 -14.79 7.85 1.75
CA LEU A 199 -14.19 7.26 2.94
C LEU A 199 -15.21 7.01 4.04
N SER A 200 -16.19 7.89 4.23
CA SER A 200 -17.27 7.73 5.23
C SER A 200 -18.18 6.54 4.94
N GLU A 201 -18.46 6.27 3.66
CA GLU A 201 -19.21 5.08 3.25
C GLU A 201 -18.41 3.81 3.57
N TYR A 202 -17.17 3.73 3.11
CA TYR A 202 -16.39 2.50 3.21
C TYR A 202 -15.84 2.25 4.62
N ILE A 203 -15.62 3.28 5.43
CA ILE A 203 -15.24 3.08 6.84
C ILE A 203 -16.38 2.45 7.65
N GLY A 204 -17.63 2.67 7.25
CA GLY A 204 -18.79 1.97 7.79
C GLY A 204 -18.77 0.46 7.52
N ARG A 205 -17.98 0.00 6.55
CA ARG A 205 -17.83 -1.40 6.14
C ARG A 205 -16.42 -1.94 6.42
N LYS A 206 -15.65 -1.31 7.33
CA LYS A 206 -14.24 -1.64 7.58
C LYS A 206 -14.01 -3.14 7.81
N ASP A 207 -14.84 -3.79 8.64
CA ASP A 207 -14.66 -5.19 9.01
C ASP A 207 -14.91 -6.13 7.83
N GLN A 208 -15.82 -5.75 6.91
CA GLN A 208 -16.06 -6.47 5.66
C GLN A 208 -14.87 -6.32 4.71
N ILE A 209 -14.27 -5.13 4.61
CA ILE A 209 -13.07 -4.89 3.79
C ILE A 209 -11.91 -5.76 4.29
N ILE A 210 -11.66 -5.74 5.60
CA ILE A 210 -10.58 -6.48 6.25
C ILE A 210 -10.77 -7.99 6.05
N SER A 211 -11.94 -8.52 6.42
CA SER A 211 -12.24 -9.95 6.31
C SER A 211 -12.19 -10.45 4.87
N LYS A 212 -12.68 -9.68 3.90
CA LYS A 212 -12.65 -10.05 2.48
C LYS A 212 -11.22 -10.09 1.93
N ARG A 213 -10.35 -9.16 2.32
CA ARG A 213 -8.92 -9.18 1.93
C ARG A 213 -8.20 -10.40 2.49
N ILE A 214 -8.37 -10.68 3.78
CA ILE A 214 -7.79 -11.85 4.44
C ILE A 214 -8.29 -13.15 3.80
N LYS A 215 -9.60 -13.25 3.53
CA LYS A 215 -10.18 -14.40 2.82
C LYS A 215 -9.54 -14.56 1.44
N ASN A 216 -9.59 -13.54 0.60
CA ASN A 216 -9.05 -13.61 -0.76
C ASN A 216 -7.55 -13.94 -0.78
N TYR A 217 -6.78 -13.44 0.18
CA TYR A 217 -5.37 -13.79 0.33
C TYR A 217 -5.19 -15.27 0.66
N THR A 218 -5.94 -15.79 1.63
CA THR A 218 -5.87 -17.19 2.07
C THR A 218 -6.26 -18.14 0.92
N GLU A 219 -7.27 -17.75 0.15
CA GLU A 219 -7.74 -18.47 -1.03
C GLU A 219 -6.69 -18.51 -2.16
N LEU A 220 -6.02 -17.39 -2.44
CA LEU A 220 -4.90 -17.36 -3.40
C LEU A 220 -3.71 -18.18 -2.92
N ARG A 221 -3.39 -18.11 -1.62
CA ARG A 221 -2.33 -18.93 -1.02
C ARG A 221 -2.56 -20.41 -1.28
N GLY A 222 -3.76 -20.91 -0.97
CA GLY A 222 -4.08 -22.33 -1.19
C GLY A 222 -3.90 -22.75 -2.65
N ARG A 223 -4.43 -21.97 -3.59
CA ARG A 223 -4.29 -22.22 -5.04
C ARG A 223 -2.83 -22.23 -5.49
N PHE A 224 -2.06 -21.22 -5.11
CA PHE A 224 -0.67 -21.09 -5.58
C PHE A 224 0.26 -22.12 -4.93
N GLU A 225 0.01 -22.53 -3.69
CA GLU A 225 0.74 -23.61 -3.01
C GLU A 225 0.62 -24.96 -3.74
N GLU A 226 -0.54 -25.27 -4.35
CA GLU A 226 -0.72 -26.49 -5.16
C GLU A 226 0.26 -26.55 -6.35
N SER A 227 0.67 -25.40 -6.87
CA SER A 227 1.67 -25.28 -7.93
C SER A 227 3.10 -25.05 -7.40
N GLY A 228 3.35 -25.24 -6.11
CA GLY A 228 4.66 -25.04 -5.49
C GLY A 228 5.09 -23.57 -5.35
N LEU A 229 4.15 -22.62 -5.49
CA LEU A 229 4.39 -21.19 -5.35
C LEU A 229 3.96 -20.72 -3.95
N SER A 230 4.89 -20.72 -3.02
CA SER A 230 4.63 -20.36 -1.62
C SER A 230 4.49 -18.85 -1.41
N GLU A 231 3.71 -18.44 -0.41
CA GLU A 231 3.60 -17.03 -0.03
C GLU A 231 4.95 -16.42 0.41
N ARG A 232 5.18 -15.15 0.03
CA ARG A 232 6.39 -14.41 0.42
C ARG A 232 6.27 -13.80 1.82
N PHE A 233 5.13 -13.20 2.12
CA PHE A 233 4.84 -12.58 3.40
C PHE A 233 3.79 -13.37 4.15
N LYS A 234 4.17 -14.05 5.24
CA LYS A 234 3.23 -14.85 6.02
C LYS A 234 2.14 -13.96 6.60
N LEU A 235 0.88 -14.34 6.38
CA LEU A 235 -0.24 -13.58 6.93
C LEU A 235 -0.36 -13.83 8.44
N GLU A 236 -0.07 -12.80 9.23
CA GLU A 236 -0.18 -12.82 10.69
C GLU A 236 -1.44 -12.08 11.18
N LYS A 237 -1.78 -12.27 12.46
CA LYS A 237 -2.91 -11.58 13.08
C LYS A 237 -2.69 -10.05 13.02
N GLY A 238 -3.72 -9.33 12.61
CA GLY A 238 -3.69 -7.86 12.50
C GLY A 238 -3.24 -7.36 11.12
N ILE A 239 -2.68 -8.22 10.27
CA ILE A 239 -2.26 -7.84 8.92
C ILE A 239 -3.44 -7.75 7.97
N VAL A 240 -3.50 -6.67 7.19
CA VAL A 240 -4.44 -6.52 6.08
C VAL A 240 -3.65 -6.38 4.78
N PRO A 241 -3.60 -7.43 3.94
CA PRO A 241 -2.69 -7.46 2.80
C PRO A 241 -3.14 -6.50 1.68
N GLY A 242 -2.16 -5.83 1.09
CA GLY A 242 -2.32 -4.97 -0.08
C GLY A 242 -2.13 -5.69 -1.42
N VAL A 243 -1.36 -6.78 -1.43
CA VAL A 243 -1.08 -7.64 -2.58
C VAL A 243 -0.96 -9.09 -2.12
N PHE A 244 -1.18 -10.04 -3.02
CA PHE A 244 -0.73 -11.42 -2.81
C PHE A 244 0.64 -11.57 -3.45
N MET A 245 1.65 -11.89 -2.65
CA MET A 245 3.02 -12.03 -3.11
C MET A 245 3.50 -13.46 -2.88
N PHE A 246 4.09 -14.06 -3.91
CA PHE A 246 4.55 -15.44 -3.87
C PHE A 246 5.99 -15.55 -4.38
N ARG A 247 6.69 -16.57 -3.90
CA ARG A 247 8.01 -16.98 -4.38
C ARG A 247 7.86 -17.95 -5.54
N THR A 248 8.82 -17.96 -6.46
CA THR A 248 8.83 -18.90 -7.59
C THR A 248 9.16 -20.34 -7.17
N GLY A 249 9.64 -20.55 -5.94
CA GLY A 249 9.97 -21.88 -5.43
C GLY A 249 11.10 -22.51 -6.25
N ASN A 250 10.90 -23.74 -6.71
CA ASN A 250 11.86 -24.45 -7.57
C ASN A 250 11.65 -24.18 -9.06
N HIS A 251 10.66 -23.37 -9.43
CA HIS A 251 10.39 -23.04 -10.81
C HIS A 251 11.38 -21.99 -11.32
N ASN A 252 11.99 -22.26 -12.47
CA ASN A 252 12.84 -21.28 -13.16
C ASN A 252 11.97 -20.29 -13.98
N ILE A 253 11.23 -19.44 -13.27
CA ILE A 253 10.30 -18.48 -13.88
C ILE A 253 11.06 -17.21 -14.30
N ASN A 254 10.95 -16.86 -15.59
CA ASN A 254 11.36 -15.54 -16.05
C ASN A 254 10.34 -14.49 -15.58
N LEU A 255 10.64 -13.82 -14.46
CA LEU A 255 9.75 -12.86 -13.82
C LEU A 255 9.38 -11.63 -14.70
N PRO A 256 10.30 -11.04 -15.49
CA PRO A 256 9.93 -10.05 -16.50
C PRO A 256 8.90 -10.53 -17.53
N GLU A 257 9.03 -11.75 -18.03
CA GLU A 257 8.04 -12.31 -18.97
C GLU A 257 6.73 -12.67 -18.27
N LEU A 258 6.78 -13.16 -17.02
CA LEU A 258 5.59 -13.37 -16.19
C LEU A 258 4.80 -12.07 -16.02
N LYS A 259 5.50 -10.95 -15.79
CA LYS A 259 4.88 -9.62 -15.73
C LYS A 259 4.14 -9.32 -17.02
N LYS A 260 4.80 -9.43 -18.18
CA LYS A 260 4.17 -9.16 -19.48
C LYS A 260 2.94 -10.05 -19.69
N HIS A 261 3.04 -11.33 -19.33
CA HIS A 261 1.95 -12.29 -19.42
C HIS A 261 0.74 -11.86 -18.56
N PHE A 262 0.93 -11.58 -17.28
CA PHE A 262 -0.18 -11.12 -16.42
C PHE A 262 -0.81 -9.82 -16.91
N TRP A 263 -0.01 -8.85 -17.37
CA TRP A 263 -0.51 -7.61 -17.96
C TRP A 263 -1.31 -7.85 -19.26
N ALA A 264 -0.89 -8.81 -20.10
CA ALA A 264 -1.63 -9.21 -21.29
C ALA A 264 -2.97 -9.88 -20.97
N HIS A 265 -3.19 -10.29 -19.72
CA HIS A 265 -4.46 -10.83 -19.20
C HIS A 265 -5.22 -9.81 -18.33
N GLY A 266 -4.83 -8.53 -18.38
CA GLY A 266 -5.51 -7.46 -17.65
C GLY A 266 -5.23 -7.41 -16.14
N ILE A 267 -4.21 -8.13 -15.66
CA ILE A 267 -3.87 -8.21 -14.23
C ILE A 267 -2.65 -7.34 -13.93
N GLN A 268 -2.88 -6.21 -13.26
CA GLN A 268 -1.81 -5.35 -12.80
C GLN A 268 -0.92 -6.09 -11.80
N SER A 269 0.36 -6.22 -12.13
CA SER A 269 1.30 -7.01 -11.35
C SER A 269 2.74 -6.52 -11.55
N SER A 270 3.64 -6.95 -10.67
CA SER A 270 5.07 -6.71 -10.87
C SER A 270 5.94 -7.70 -10.11
N VAL A 271 7.20 -7.72 -10.52
CA VAL A 271 8.31 -8.34 -9.81
C VAL A 271 8.57 -7.57 -8.52
N PHE A 272 8.81 -8.29 -7.43
CA PHE A 272 9.39 -7.74 -6.22
C PHE A 272 10.91 -7.85 -6.33
N TYR A 273 11.52 -6.88 -7.01
CA TYR A 273 12.93 -6.94 -7.36
C TYR A 273 13.84 -7.14 -6.14
N GLY A 274 14.87 -7.98 -6.30
CA GLY A 274 15.82 -8.36 -5.26
C GLY A 274 15.65 -9.75 -4.69
N GLU A 275 14.57 -10.40 -5.08
CA GLU A 275 14.33 -11.81 -4.79
C GLU A 275 13.46 -12.39 -5.90
N ASP A 276 13.43 -13.72 -5.97
CA ASP A 276 12.59 -14.46 -6.92
C ASP A 276 11.14 -14.48 -6.44
N ALA A 277 10.52 -13.29 -6.45
CA ALA A 277 9.18 -13.05 -5.95
C ALA A 277 8.37 -12.14 -6.87
N PHE A 278 7.06 -12.40 -6.91
CA PHE A 278 6.10 -11.71 -7.76
C PHE A 278 4.84 -11.37 -6.96
N PHE A 279 4.18 -10.26 -7.29
CA PHE A 279 2.94 -9.88 -6.64
C PHE A 279 1.82 -9.51 -7.60
N ILE A 280 0.60 -9.89 -7.19
CA ILE A 280 -0.66 -9.70 -7.91
C ILE A 280 -1.70 -9.04 -6.98
N PRO A 281 -2.82 -8.52 -7.52
CA PRO A 281 -3.84 -7.87 -6.72
C PRO A 281 -4.45 -8.80 -5.68
N VAL A 282 -4.68 -8.28 -4.48
CA VAL A 282 -5.59 -8.89 -3.51
C VAL A 282 -6.33 -7.80 -2.76
N HIS A 283 -7.64 -7.69 -3.01
CA HIS A 283 -8.45 -6.65 -2.41
C HIS A 283 -9.92 -7.07 -2.30
N GLN A 284 -10.71 -6.26 -1.60
CA GLN A 284 -12.10 -6.55 -1.29
C GLN A 284 -13.04 -6.61 -2.50
N ALA A 285 -12.69 -5.95 -3.61
CA ALA A 285 -13.49 -5.96 -4.84
C ALA A 285 -13.36 -7.26 -5.67
N LEU A 286 -12.43 -8.18 -5.31
CA LEU A 286 -12.28 -9.46 -6.01
C LEU A 286 -13.28 -10.50 -5.49
N THR A 287 -13.91 -11.18 -6.43
CA THR A 287 -14.72 -12.39 -6.24
C THR A 287 -13.84 -13.63 -6.25
N GLU A 288 -14.41 -14.78 -5.90
CA GLU A 288 -13.69 -16.06 -5.94
C GLU A 288 -13.26 -16.45 -7.36
N PHE A 289 -14.12 -16.20 -8.35
CA PHE A 289 -13.80 -16.47 -9.76
C PHE A 289 -12.67 -15.59 -10.31
N ASP A 290 -12.47 -14.40 -9.75
CA ASP A 290 -11.31 -13.57 -10.11
C ASP A 290 -10.01 -14.21 -9.62
N LEU A 291 -10.03 -14.86 -8.45
CA LEU A 291 -8.86 -15.57 -7.89
C LEU A 291 -8.57 -16.84 -8.70
N ASP A 292 -9.61 -17.56 -9.11
CA ASP A 292 -9.50 -18.69 -10.04
C ASP A 292 -8.90 -18.24 -11.37
N TYR A 293 -9.37 -17.11 -11.93
CA TYR A 293 -8.80 -16.55 -13.16
C TYR A 293 -7.30 -16.24 -13.01
N PHE A 294 -6.88 -15.64 -11.90
CA PHE A 294 -5.45 -15.36 -11.65
C PHE A 294 -4.62 -16.65 -11.61
N TYR A 295 -5.15 -17.70 -10.98
CA TYR A 295 -4.47 -18.97 -10.89
C TYR A 295 -4.39 -19.69 -12.25
N GLU A 296 -5.46 -19.64 -13.05
CA GLU A 296 -5.45 -20.19 -14.42
C GLU A 296 -4.43 -19.47 -15.32
N VAL A 297 -4.34 -18.14 -15.23
CA VAL A 297 -3.31 -17.36 -15.94
C VAL A 297 -1.90 -17.82 -15.54
N MET A 298 -1.67 -18.10 -14.26
CA MET A 298 -0.40 -18.62 -13.76
C MET A 298 -0.09 -20.02 -14.29
N LYS A 299 -1.04 -20.97 -14.21
CA LYS A 299 -0.86 -22.35 -14.67
C LYS A 299 -0.47 -22.41 -16.14
N VAL A 300 -1.15 -21.62 -16.97
CA VAL A 300 -0.83 -21.55 -18.41
C VAL A 300 0.57 -20.98 -18.68
N PHE A 301 1.07 -20.10 -17.82
CA PHE A 301 2.45 -19.63 -17.93
C PHE A 301 3.45 -20.75 -17.60
N ILE A 302 3.25 -21.46 -16.48
CA ILE A 302 4.13 -22.56 -16.05
C ILE A 302 4.19 -23.66 -17.11
N GLN A 303 3.04 -24.08 -17.63
CA GLN A 303 2.95 -25.13 -18.67
C GLN A 303 3.67 -24.77 -19.97
N LYS A 304 3.87 -23.48 -20.28
CA LYS A 304 4.63 -23.05 -21.46
C LYS A 304 6.13 -22.95 -21.21
N ALA A 305 6.54 -22.94 -19.95
CA ALA A 305 7.94 -22.79 -19.56
C ALA A 305 8.64 -24.16 -19.37
N GLU A 306 7.86 -25.23 -19.21
CA GLU A 306 8.30 -26.64 -19.30
C GLU A 306 8.46 -27.09 -20.76
#